data_AF-A0A536ZV05-F1
#
_entry.id   AF-A0A536ZV05-F1
#
_cell.length_a   1.000
_cell.length_b   1.000
_cell.length_c   1.000
_cell.angle_alpha   90.00
_cell.angle_beta   90.00
_cell.angle_gamma   90.00
#
_symmetry.space_group_name_H-M   'P 1'
#
loop_
_entity.id
_entity.type
_entity.pdbx_description
1 polymer ?
#
loop_
_entity_poly.entity_id
_entity_poly.type
_entity_poly.pdbx_seq_one_letter_code
_entity_poly.pdbx_strand_id
1 'polypeptide(L)' 'AMKNLEVDIPFGRITFRAIDHQSTMGAFVGRTAVKDGKGVMVDWKYADGKDYLPDDDTIRKIRPPE' A
#
# COMPACT_ATOMS: atom_id res chain seq x y z
N ALA A 1 -18.78 -1.68 8.48
CA ALA A 1 -17.95 -0.64 9.10
C ALA A 1 -16.66 -0.37 8.32
N MET A 2 -15.92 -1.39 7.87
CA MET A 2 -14.58 -1.19 7.27
C MET A 2 -14.55 -0.98 5.74
N LYS A 3 -15.65 -1.23 5.02
CA LYS A 3 -15.74 -1.00 3.58
C LYS A 3 -15.64 0.51 3.27
N ASN A 4 -14.66 0.90 2.47
CA ASN A 4 -14.33 2.31 2.12
C ASN A 4 -14.01 3.19 3.33
N LEU A 5 -13.51 2.59 4.42
CA LEU A 5 -13.11 3.35 5.60
C LEU A 5 -11.85 4.17 5.29
N GLU A 6 -11.95 5.48 5.44
CA GLU A 6 -10.80 6.39 5.40
C GLU A 6 -10.14 6.49 6.78
N VAL A 7 -8.82 6.48 6.82
CA VAL A 7 -8.02 6.58 8.04
C VAL A 7 -6.84 7.52 7.79
N ASP A 8 -6.66 8.50 8.68
CA ASP A 8 -5.46 9.33 8.70
C ASP A 8 -4.35 8.60 9.45
N ILE A 9 -3.20 8.43 8.80
CA ILE A 9 -2.01 7.80 9.36
C ILE A 9 -0.81 8.77 9.25
N PRO A 10 0.32 8.51 9.93
CA PRO A 10 1.50 9.39 9.84
C PRO A 10 2.06 9.61 8.42
N PHE A 11 1.69 8.75 7.47
CA PHE A 11 2.13 8.81 6.07
C PHE A 11 1.08 9.42 5.12
N GLY A 12 0.00 10.01 5.66
CA GLY A 12 -1.11 10.58 4.89
C GLY A 12 -2.42 9.83 5.10
N ARG A 13 -3.41 10.09 4.24
CA ARG A 13 -4.71 9.42 4.30
C ARG A 13 -4.71 8.13 3.48
N ILE A 14 -5.27 7.07 4.04
CA ILE A 14 -5.46 5.78 3.37
C ILE A 14 -6.94 5.38 3.37
N THR A 15 -7.30 4.43 2.51
CA THR A 15 -8.64 3.84 2.45
C THR A 15 -8.54 2.32 2.48
N PHE A 16 -9.41 1.66 3.25
CA PHE A 16 -9.67 0.23 3.10
C PHE A 16 -10.70 0.01 2.00
N ARG A 17 -10.29 -0.51 0.85
CA ARG A 17 -11.18 -0.65 -0.31
C ARG A 17 -12.30 -1.63 -0.01
N ALA A 18 -13.53 -1.31 -0.40
CA ALA A 18 -14.66 -2.22 -0.20
C ALA A 18 -14.54 -3.53 -1.01
N ILE A 19 -13.87 -3.49 -2.17
CA ILE A 19 -13.85 -4.60 -3.12
C ILE A 19 -13.03 -5.78 -2.61
N ASP A 20 -11.94 -5.54 -1.88
CA ASP A 20 -11.03 -6.59 -1.40
C ASP A 20 -10.53 -6.41 0.03
N HIS A 21 -10.98 -5.35 0.72
CA HIS A 21 -10.56 -4.98 2.07
C HIS A 21 -9.06 -4.65 2.18
N GLN A 22 -8.38 -4.41 1.07
CA GLN A 22 -6.99 -3.99 1.05
C GLN A 22 -6.87 -2.51 1.41
N SER A 23 -5.87 -2.17 2.22
CA SER A 23 -5.49 -0.78 2.50
C SER A 23 -4.73 -0.17 1.33
N THR A 24 -4.98 1.10 1.02
CA THR A 24 -4.16 1.87 0.06
C THR A 24 -2.83 2.37 0.65
N MET A 25 -2.47 1.98 1.87
CA MET A 25 -1.15 2.24 2.43
C MET A 25 -0.06 1.67 1.51
N GLY A 26 0.90 2.51 1.18
CA GLY A 26 2.03 2.19 0.33
C GLY A 26 3.24 1.66 1.10
N ALA A 27 4.36 1.61 0.39
CA ALA A 27 5.64 1.22 0.94
C ALA A 27 6.75 2.15 0.47
N PHE A 28 7.85 2.21 1.22
CA PHE A 28 9.07 2.87 0.76
C PHE A 28 9.90 1.91 -0.07
N VAL A 29 10.26 2.33 -1.28
CA VAL A 29 11.06 1.54 -2.24
C VAL A 29 12.35 2.31 -2.53
N GLY A 30 13.49 1.65 -2.35
CA GLY A 30 14.82 2.23 -2.53
C GLY A 30 15.91 1.17 -2.56
N ARG A 31 17.16 1.61 -2.43
CA ARG A 31 18.33 0.72 -2.43
C ARG A 31 18.88 0.54 -1.03
N THR A 32 19.38 -0.65 -0.73
CA THR A 32 20.10 -0.89 0.52
C THR A 32 21.49 -0.25 0.45
N ALA A 33 21.95 0.26 1.59
CA ALA A 33 23.30 0.77 1.76
C ALA A 33 23.77 0.55 3.20
N VAL A 34 25.06 0.75 3.45
CA VAL A 34 25.62 0.80 4.81
C VAL A 34 26.11 2.22 5.07
N LYS A 35 25.61 2.83 6.15
CA LYS A 35 26.07 4.13 6.63
C LYS A 35 26.41 3.99 8.11
N ASP A 36 27.62 4.41 8.49
CA ASP A 36 28.14 4.31 9.87
C ASP A 36 28.03 2.88 10.44
N GLY A 37 28.30 1.88 9.60
CA GLY A 37 28.23 0.46 9.95
C GLY A 37 26.80 -0.11 10.08
N LYS A 38 25.75 0.67 9.78
CA LYS A 38 24.35 0.24 9.88
C LYS A 38 23.70 0.16 8.50
N GLY A 39 22.84 -0.85 8.31
CA GLY A 39 22.01 -0.96 7.12
C GLY A 39 20.96 0.15 7.07
N VAL A 40 20.89 0.85 5.95
CA VAL A 40 19.93 1.93 5.68
C VAL A 40 19.36 1.78 4.28
N MET A 41 18.28 2.50 3.99
CA MET A 41 17.77 2.66 2.63
C MET A 41 18.15 4.04 2.09
N VAL A 42 18.70 4.09 0.89
CA VAL A 42 19.04 5.32 0.14
C VAL A 42 18.25 5.36 -1.16
N ASP A 43 18.23 6.53 -1.80
CA ASP A 43 17.53 6.78 -3.08
C ASP A 43 16.07 6.29 -3.07
N TRP A 44 15.42 6.42 -1.92
CA TRP A 44 14.09 5.87 -1.73
C TRP A 44 13.01 6.86 -2.16
N LYS A 45 11.87 6.32 -2.57
CA LYS A 45 10.60 7.03 -2.72
C LYS A 45 9.49 6.28 -1.99
N TYR A 46 8.49 7.01 -1.55
CA TYR A 46 7.23 6.38 -1.16
C TYR A 46 6.45 6.00 -2.43
N ALA A 47 6.07 4.74 -2.53
CA ALA A 47 5.21 4.20 -3.57
C ALA A 47 3.79 4.11 -3.00
N ASP A 48 2.89 5.00 -3.43
CA ASP A 48 1.50 5.05 -2.97
C ASP A 48 0.78 3.75 -3.32
N GLY A 49 0.25 3.05 -2.32
CA GLY A 49 -0.32 1.72 -2.49
C GLY A 49 -1.44 1.69 -3.52
N LYS A 50 -2.21 2.78 -3.66
CA LYS A 50 -3.31 2.86 -4.64
C LYS A 50 -2.84 2.67 -6.09
N ASP A 51 -1.60 3.03 -6.40
CA ASP A 51 -1.02 2.98 -7.75
C ASP A 51 -0.46 1.59 -8.09
N TYR A 52 -0.41 0.67 -7.12
CA TYR A 52 0.20 -0.65 -7.24
C TYR A 52 -0.76 -1.81 -6.90
N LEU A 53 -2.06 -1.54 -6.86
CA LEU A 53 -3.09 -2.58 -6.70
C LEU A 53 -3.58 -3.07 -8.07
N PRO A 54 -3.97 -4.36 -8.20
CA PRO A 54 -4.66 -4.82 -9.40
C PRO A 54 -5.97 -4.06 -9.62
N ASP A 55 -6.39 -3.99 -10.88
CA ASP A 55 -7.66 -3.39 -11.28
C ASP A 55 -8.86 -4.15 -10.69
N ASP A 56 -9.99 -3.46 -10.57
CA ASP A 56 -11.20 -3.99 -9.95
C ASP A 56 -11.74 -5.27 -10.63
N ASP A 57 -11.60 -5.40 -11.95
CA ASP A 57 -12.11 -6.58 -12.67
C ASP A 57 -11.27 -7.82 -12.39
N THR A 58 -9.95 -7.66 -12.30
CA THR A 58 -9.05 -8.71 -11.83
C THR A 58 -9.42 -9.14 -10.41
N ILE A 59 -9.65 -8.18 -9.51
CA ILE A 59 -9.98 -8.46 -8.11
C ILE A 59 -11.31 -9.21 -7.96
N ARG A 60 -12.36 -8.81 -8.70
CA ARG A 60 -13.66 -9.49 -8.66
C ARG A 60 -13.56 -10.97 -9.05
N LYS A 61 -12.65 -11.32 -9.97
CA LYS A 61 -12.45 -12.71 -10.45
C LYS A 61 -11.73 -13.60 -9.45
N ILE A 62 -10.79 -13.05 -8.67
CA ILE A 62 -9.97 -13.84 -7.74
C ILE A 62 -10.59 -13.94 -6.34
N ARG A 63 -11.61 -13.12 -6.05
CA ARG A 63 -12.37 -13.22 -4.82
C ARG A 63 -13.40 -14.35 -4.89
N PRO A 64 -13.69 -15.03 -3.77
CA PRO A 64 -14.83 -15.93 -3.70
C PRO A 64 -16.11 -15.20 -4.11
N PRO A 65 -17.02 -15.86 -4.84
CA PRO A 65 -18.36 -15.34 -5.03
C PRO A 65 -19.04 -15.16 -3.66
N GLU A 66 -19.93 -14.17 -3.57
CA GLU A 66 -20.78 -14.00 -2.39
C GLU A 66 -21.79 -15.16 -2.25
#